data_AF-X5UQE4-F1
#
_entry.id   AF-X5UQE4-F1
#
_cell.length_a   1.000
_cell.length_b   1.000
_cell.length_c   1.000
_cell.angle_alpha   90.00
_cell.angle_beta   90.00
_cell.angle_gamma   90.00
#
_symmetry.space_group_name_H-M   'P 1'
#
loop_
_entity.id
_entity.type
_entity.pdbx_description
1 polymer ?
#
loop_
_entity_poly.entity_id
_entity_poly.type
_entity_poly.pdbx_seq_one_letter_code
_entity_poly.pdbx_strand_id
1 'polypeptide(L)'
;MPDPYDDGRELARLFGRFEHALKRTGFLKNRPDAQADWDAFAQALGPTFFADIVNAGVASTLIGDPPRRLMREGLTWQPEYPAPLGNIHQLIVQGVCRVRNSYVHGEKFQGGPDTWERDGTLVAEALAVLREAQGRVPAVSALLA
;
A
#
# COMPACT_ATOMS: atom_id res chain seq x y z
N MET A 1 15.48 -10.13 -14.67
CA MET A 1 14.37 -9.59 -13.86
C MET A 1 14.60 -8.11 -13.69
N PRO A 2 13.54 -7.28 -13.66
CA PRO A 2 13.67 -5.89 -13.24
C PRO A 2 14.32 -5.83 -11.85
N ASP A 3 15.08 -4.77 -11.59
CA ASP A 3 15.58 -4.50 -10.25
C ASP A 3 14.37 -4.27 -9.32
N PRO A 4 14.17 -5.06 -8.23
CA PRO A 4 13.03 -4.86 -7.34
C PRO A 4 13.02 -3.46 -6.70
N TYR A 5 14.15 -2.75 -6.69
CA TYR A 5 14.19 -1.36 -6.28
C TYR A 5 13.56 -0.38 -7.29
N ASP A 6 13.39 -0.74 -8.57
CA ASP A 6 12.68 0.10 -9.55
C ASP A 6 11.21 0.28 -9.14
N ASP A 7 10.50 -0.82 -8.90
CA ASP A 7 9.12 -0.79 -8.45
C ASP A 7 9.01 -0.15 -7.06
N GLY A 8 10.00 -0.35 -6.19
CA GLY A 8 10.06 0.32 -4.89
C GLY A 8 10.18 1.84 -5.01
N ARG A 9 11.08 2.33 -5.88
CA ARG A 9 11.24 3.77 -6.14
C ARG A 9 9.96 4.36 -6.72
N GLU A 10 9.33 3.65 -7.64
CA GLU A 10 8.08 4.07 -8.25
C GLU A 10 6.91 4.05 -7.25
N LEU A 11 6.83 3.03 -6.39
CA LEU A 11 5.87 2.97 -5.28
C LEU A 11 6.03 4.17 -4.36
N ALA A 12 7.25 4.47 -3.92
CA ALA A 12 7.52 5.61 -3.04
C ALA A 12 7.14 6.94 -3.71
N ARG A 13 7.51 7.13 -4.98
CA ARG A 13 7.15 8.31 -5.77
C ARG A 13 5.64 8.45 -5.88
N LEU A 14 4.93 7.41 -6.31
CA LEU A 14 3.49 7.46 -6.50
C LEU A 14 2.75 7.64 -5.16
N PHE A 15 3.15 6.92 -4.12
CA PHE A 15 2.58 7.06 -2.78
C PHE A 15 2.72 8.50 -2.27
N GLY A 16 3.87 9.15 -2.48
CA GLY A 16 4.07 10.56 -2.13
C GLY A 16 3.14 11.51 -2.89
N ARG A 17 2.84 11.24 -4.17
CA ARG A 17 1.84 12.03 -4.93
C ARG A 17 0.43 11.81 -4.39
N PHE A 18 0.07 10.57 -4.02
CA PHE A 18 -1.20 10.29 -3.35
C PHE A 18 -1.30 11.05 -2.02
N GLU A 19 -0.28 10.98 -1.15
CA GLU A 19 -0.24 11.75 0.10
C GLU A 19 -0.54 13.23 -0.15
N HIS A 20 0.10 13.84 -1.16
CA HIS A 20 -0.20 15.21 -1.55
C HIS A 20 -1.66 15.39 -2.00
N ALA A 21 -2.11 14.59 -2.97
CA ALA A 21 -3.44 14.70 -3.56
C ALA A 21 -4.55 14.51 -2.53
N LEU A 22 -4.46 13.47 -1.70
CA LEU A 22 -5.40 13.17 -0.62
C LEU A 22 -5.56 14.35 0.34
N LYS A 23 -4.44 14.95 0.77
CA LYS A 23 -4.48 16.13 1.65
C LYS A 23 -5.13 17.34 0.96
N ARG A 24 -4.89 17.54 -0.33
CA ARG A 24 -5.44 18.66 -1.10
C ARG A 24 -6.91 18.49 -1.48
N THR A 25 -7.44 17.27 -1.41
CA THR A 25 -8.84 16.97 -1.74
C THR A 25 -9.70 16.67 -0.51
N GLY A 26 -9.18 16.90 0.69
CA GLY A 26 -9.94 16.84 1.94
C GLY A 26 -9.86 15.49 2.68
N PHE A 27 -9.10 14.52 2.19
CA PHE A 27 -8.78 13.30 2.94
C PHE A 27 -7.68 13.60 3.96
N LEU A 28 -8.05 14.29 5.05
CA LEU A 28 -7.16 14.74 6.12
C LEU A 28 -7.55 14.10 7.45
N LYS A 29 -6.56 13.58 8.17
CA LYS A 29 -6.77 13.14 9.56
C LYS A 29 -7.09 14.35 10.44
N ASN A 30 -7.96 14.16 11.43
CA ASN A 30 -8.22 15.17 12.45
C ASN A 30 -7.09 15.23 13.48
N ARG A 31 -5.99 15.92 13.12
CA ARG A 31 -4.77 16.06 13.91
C ARG A 31 -4.14 17.45 13.69
N PRO A 32 -3.27 17.91 14.61
CA PRO A 32 -2.56 19.19 14.44
C PRO A 32 -1.63 19.23 13.21
N ASP A 33 -1.03 18.09 12.85
CA ASP A 33 -0.17 17.95 11.67
C ASP A 33 -0.94 17.36 10.47
N ALA A 34 -0.65 17.88 9.27
CA ALA A 34 -1.35 17.47 8.05
C ALA A 34 -0.91 16.08 7.58
N GLN A 35 -1.76 15.08 7.82
CA GLN A 35 -1.59 13.70 7.33
C GLN A 35 -2.75 13.28 6.45
N ALA A 36 -2.46 12.54 5.38
CA ALA A 36 -3.50 11.97 4.54
C ALA A 36 -4.32 10.94 5.33
N ASP A 37 -5.64 10.96 5.11
CA ASP A 37 -6.55 9.97 5.67
C ASP A 37 -6.74 8.81 4.69
N TRP A 38 -5.82 7.84 4.76
CA TRP A 38 -5.88 6.61 3.97
C TRP A 38 -7.09 5.73 4.28
N ASP A 39 -7.65 5.83 5.50
CA ASP A 39 -8.88 5.10 5.85
C ASP A 39 -10.08 5.70 5.13
N ALA A 40 -10.22 7.03 5.16
CA ALA A 40 -11.27 7.73 4.43
C ALA A 40 -11.13 7.56 2.91
N PHE A 41 -9.89 7.56 2.40
CA PHE A 41 -9.64 7.27 0.99
C PHE A 41 -10.06 5.85 0.63
N ALA A 42 -9.71 4.84 1.44
CA ALA A 42 -10.10 3.46 1.21
C ALA A 42 -11.63 3.31 1.16
N GLN A 43 -12.38 4.05 1.98
CA GLN A 43 -13.85 4.06 1.91
C GLN A 43 -14.36 4.71 0.61
N ALA A 44 -13.74 5.81 0.18
CA ALA A 44 -14.14 6.54 -1.03
C ALA A 44 -13.87 5.81 -2.34
N LEU A 45 -12.99 4.81 -2.35
CA LEU A 45 -12.78 3.93 -3.52
C LEU A 45 -14.03 3.09 -3.86
N GLY A 46 -14.96 2.96 -2.93
CA GLY A 46 -16.25 2.31 -3.13
C GLY A 46 -16.24 0.79 -2.89
N PRO A 47 -17.43 0.18 -2.78
CA PRO A 47 -17.58 -1.20 -2.31
C PRO A 47 -17.09 -2.26 -3.30
N THR A 48 -17.02 -1.95 -4.60
CA THR A 48 -16.61 -2.92 -5.63
C THR A 48 -15.10 -3.03 -5.79
N PHE A 49 -14.34 -2.00 -5.40
CA PHE A 49 -12.92 -1.90 -5.73
C PHE A 49 -12.09 -3.09 -5.22
N PHE A 50 -12.37 -3.60 -4.02
CA PHE A 50 -11.68 -4.80 -3.53
C PHE A 50 -11.94 -6.03 -4.42
N ALA A 51 -13.20 -6.25 -4.82
CA ALA A 51 -13.55 -7.34 -5.72
C ALA A 51 -12.93 -7.15 -7.11
N ASP A 52 -12.87 -5.91 -7.61
CA ASP A 52 -12.22 -5.58 -8.88
C ASP A 52 -10.74 -5.95 -8.86
N ILE A 53 -10.02 -5.66 -7.77
CA ILE A 53 -8.60 -6.04 -7.59
C ILE A 53 -8.43 -7.56 -7.54
N VAL A 54 -9.30 -8.27 -6.81
CA VAL A 54 -9.28 -9.73 -6.76
C VAL A 54 -9.50 -10.33 -8.14
N ASN A 55 -10.50 -9.85 -8.88
CA ASN A 55 -10.83 -10.33 -10.22
C ASN A 55 -9.73 -10.04 -11.24
N ALA A 56 -9.03 -8.91 -11.08
CA ALA A 56 -7.90 -8.56 -11.94
C ALA A 56 -6.64 -9.40 -11.63
N GLY A 57 -6.56 -10.03 -10.44
CA GLY A 57 -5.42 -10.86 -10.04
C GLY A 57 -4.13 -10.09 -9.75
N VAL A 58 -4.16 -8.76 -9.74
CA VAL A 58 -2.99 -7.86 -9.66
C VAL A 58 -2.36 -7.74 -8.27
N ALA A 59 -2.98 -8.36 -7.25
CA ALA A 59 -2.55 -8.26 -5.85
C ALA A 59 -2.68 -9.60 -5.09
N SER A 60 -2.46 -10.71 -5.79
CA SER A 60 -2.71 -12.06 -5.26
C SER A 60 -1.88 -12.36 -4.01
N THR A 61 -0.60 -12.00 -4.01
CA THR A 61 0.32 -12.20 -2.86
C THR A 61 0.01 -11.25 -1.72
N LEU A 62 -0.22 -9.98 -2.03
CA LEU A 62 -0.55 -8.92 -1.09
C LEU A 62 -1.85 -9.23 -0.34
N ILE A 63 -2.81 -9.85 -1.02
CA ILE A 63 -4.08 -10.28 -0.43
C ILE A 63 -3.92 -11.59 0.34
N GLY A 64 -3.29 -12.61 -0.25
CA GLY A 64 -3.20 -13.95 0.33
C GLY A 64 -2.18 -14.10 1.46
N ASP A 65 -1.06 -13.40 1.36
CA ASP A 65 0.05 -13.40 2.32
C ASP A 65 0.57 -11.96 2.57
N PRO A 66 -0.22 -11.12 3.25
CA PRO A 66 0.05 -9.69 3.39
C PRO A 66 1.33 -9.37 4.20
N PRO A 67 1.83 -8.13 4.13
CA PRO A 67 2.96 -7.70 4.94
C PRO A 67 2.61 -7.70 6.44
N ARG A 68 3.57 -8.19 7.23
CA ARG A 68 3.59 -8.01 8.68
C ARG A 68 3.88 -6.55 9.02
N ARG A 69 3.62 -6.17 10.28
CA ARG A 69 3.94 -4.85 10.82
C ARG A 69 5.12 -4.98 11.78
N LEU A 70 6.12 -4.11 11.63
CA LEU A 70 7.19 -3.97 12.62
C LEU A 70 6.63 -3.25 13.85
N MET A 71 6.70 -3.92 14.99
CA MET A 71 6.20 -3.41 16.27
C MET A 71 7.29 -2.63 16.98
N ARG A 72 6.91 -1.54 17.65
CA ARG A 72 7.84 -0.70 18.40
C ARG A 72 8.48 -1.49 19.54
N GLU A 73 7.67 -2.25 20.27
CA GLU A 73 8.10 -3.06 21.38
C GLU A 73 8.90 -4.26 20.85
N GLY A 74 10.20 -4.26 21.12
CA GLY A 74 11.10 -5.36 20.77
C GLY A 74 11.47 -5.47 19.28
N LEU A 75 11.02 -4.54 18.42
CA LEU A 75 11.31 -4.55 16.98
C LEU A 75 10.96 -5.89 16.31
N THR A 76 9.80 -6.44 16.68
CA THR A 76 9.32 -7.73 16.18
C THR A 76 8.26 -7.56 15.10
N TRP A 77 8.26 -8.47 14.12
CA TRP A 77 7.25 -8.52 13.07
C TRP A 77 5.99 -9.24 13.54
N GLN A 78 4.83 -8.59 13.44
CA GLN A 78 3.55 -9.17 13.85
C GLN A 78 2.43 -8.97 12.82
N PRO A 79 1.45 -9.90 12.77
CA PRO A 79 1.49 -11.23 13.40
C PRO A 79 2.51 -12.14 12.69
N GLU A 80 2.88 -13.28 13.30
CA GLU A 80 3.75 -14.28 12.66
C GLU A 80 3.10 -14.84 11.39
N TYR A 81 1.80 -15.13 11.45
CA TYR A 81 1.00 -15.60 10.32
C TYR A 81 -0.17 -14.64 10.11
N PRO A 82 -0.06 -13.67 9.19
CA PRO A 82 -1.16 -12.75 8.93
C PRO A 82 -2.27 -13.46 8.15
N ALA A 83 -3.52 -13.18 8.52
CA ALA A 83 -4.67 -13.66 7.77
C ALA A 83 -4.77 -12.92 6.41
N PRO A 84 -5.33 -13.57 5.37
CA PRO A 84 -5.60 -12.91 4.11
C PRO A 84 -6.43 -11.63 4.27
N LEU A 85 -6.17 -10.64 3.43
CA LEU A 85 -6.96 -9.41 3.38
C LEU A 85 -8.34 -9.73 2.78
N GLY A 86 -9.40 -9.25 3.40
CA GLY A 86 -10.79 -9.54 3.01
C GLY A 86 -11.64 -8.33 2.67
N ASN A 87 -11.09 -7.10 2.75
CA ASN A 87 -11.82 -5.89 2.39
C ASN A 87 -10.88 -4.75 1.96
N ILE A 88 -11.49 -3.68 1.45
CA ILE A 88 -10.79 -2.52 0.91
C ILE A 88 -9.92 -1.78 1.93
N HIS A 89 -10.39 -1.66 3.17
CA HIS A 89 -9.62 -1.02 4.23
C HIS A 89 -8.35 -1.83 4.52
N GLN A 90 -8.47 -3.15 4.63
CA GLN A 90 -7.35 -4.06 4.79
C GLN A 90 -6.38 -3.97 3.60
N LEU A 91 -6.88 -3.99 2.36
CA LEU A 91 -6.06 -3.84 1.15
C LEU A 91 -5.21 -2.56 1.17
N ILE A 92 -5.83 -1.40 1.41
CA ILE A 92 -5.14 -0.11 1.36
C ILE A 92 -4.24 0.12 2.58
N VAL A 93 -4.76 -0.07 3.79
CA VAL A 93 -4.08 0.32 5.02
C VAL A 93 -3.16 -0.79 5.54
N GLN A 94 -3.59 -2.04 5.44
CA GLN A 94 -2.81 -3.18 5.94
C GLN A 94 -1.93 -3.81 4.86
N GLY A 95 -2.31 -3.69 3.58
CA GLY A 95 -1.47 -4.05 2.44
C GLY A 95 -0.56 -2.89 2.03
N VAL A 96 -1.07 -2.02 1.16
CA VAL A 96 -0.29 -0.97 0.46
C VAL A 96 0.50 -0.08 1.43
N CYS A 97 -0.15 0.48 2.46
CA CYS A 97 0.53 1.39 3.40
C CYS A 97 1.63 0.69 4.22
N ARG A 98 1.46 -0.59 4.57
CA ARG A 98 2.49 -1.34 5.30
C ARG A 98 3.68 -1.71 4.41
N VAL A 99 3.43 -2.11 3.15
CA VAL A 99 4.50 -2.30 2.17
C VAL A 99 5.30 -1.02 2.01
N ARG A 100 4.63 0.12 1.83
CA ARG A 100 5.30 1.42 1.74
C ARG A 100 6.12 1.72 3.00
N ASN A 101 5.54 1.56 4.19
CA ASN A 101 6.24 1.87 5.44
C ASN A 101 7.53 1.05 5.57
N SER A 102 7.45 -0.26 5.37
CA SER A 102 8.62 -1.14 5.46
C SER A 102 9.65 -0.85 4.36
N TYR A 103 9.22 -0.53 3.14
CA TYR A 103 10.14 -0.14 2.07
C TYR A 103 10.86 1.18 2.37
N VAL A 104 10.12 2.25 2.64
CA VAL A 104 10.67 3.61 2.82
C VAL A 104 11.54 3.70 4.08
N HIS A 105 11.22 2.94 5.11
CA HIS A 105 12.02 2.90 6.34
C HIS A 105 13.20 1.91 6.29
N GLY A 106 13.44 1.24 5.16
CA GLY A 106 14.61 0.40 4.95
C GLY A 106 14.50 -1.02 5.51
N GLU A 107 13.32 -1.42 5.95
CA GLU A 107 13.06 -2.75 6.53
C GLU A 107 12.85 -3.84 5.46
N LYS A 108 12.50 -3.44 4.23
CA LYS A 108 12.43 -4.36 3.08
C LYS A 108 13.83 -4.70 2.56
N PHE A 109 13.96 -5.91 2.02
CA PHE A 109 15.18 -6.41 1.41
C PHE A 109 16.38 -6.57 2.38
N GLN A 110 16.13 -6.80 3.67
CA GLN A 110 17.19 -7.03 4.66
C GLN A 110 17.45 -8.52 4.98
N GLY A 111 16.54 -9.43 4.63
CA GLY A 111 16.60 -10.85 5.02
C GLY A 111 17.34 -11.79 4.06
N GLY A 112 18.03 -11.27 3.03
CA GLY A 112 18.70 -12.06 2.01
C GLY A 112 17.77 -12.61 0.91
N PRO A 113 18.32 -13.41 -0.05
CA PRO A 113 17.65 -13.75 -1.31
C PRO A 113 16.26 -14.35 -1.17
N ASP A 114 16.06 -15.24 -0.20
CA ASP A 114 14.78 -15.94 0.03
C ASP A 114 13.64 -14.99 0.41
N THR A 115 13.96 -13.84 1.02
CA THR A 115 12.98 -12.82 1.40
C THR A 115 12.79 -11.75 0.32
N TRP A 116 13.80 -11.56 -0.53
CA TRP A 116 13.82 -10.51 -1.55
C TRP A 116 12.78 -10.73 -2.64
N GLU A 117 12.58 -11.97 -3.07
CA GLU A 117 11.58 -12.28 -4.10
C GLU A 117 10.18 -11.90 -3.61
N ARG A 118 9.81 -12.32 -2.40
CA ARG A 118 8.52 -11.98 -1.78
C ARG A 118 8.39 -10.47 -1.55
N ASP A 119 9.45 -9.81 -1.09
CA ASP A 119 9.46 -8.37 -0.89
C ASP A 119 9.25 -7.61 -2.20
N GLY A 120 9.90 -8.04 -3.28
CA GLY A 120 9.71 -7.51 -4.63
C GLY A 120 8.27 -7.67 -5.10
N THR A 121 7.70 -8.85 -4.95
CA THR A 121 6.29 -9.12 -5.31
C THR A 121 5.32 -8.23 -4.53
N LEU A 122 5.49 -8.11 -3.21
CA LEU A 122 4.63 -7.24 -2.39
C LEU A 122 4.72 -5.76 -2.81
N VAL A 123 5.92 -5.30 -3.18
CA VAL A 123 6.15 -3.94 -3.68
C VAL A 123 5.46 -3.72 -5.03
N ALA A 124 5.64 -4.64 -5.98
CA ALA A 124 5.04 -4.57 -7.30
C ALA A 124 3.51 -4.60 -7.23
N GLU A 125 2.94 -5.50 -6.42
CA GLU A 125 1.49 -5.60 -6.24
C GLU A 125 0.91 -4.38 -5.50
N ALA A 126 1.60 -3.84 -4.50
CA ALA A 126 1.18 -2.59 -3.84
C ALA A 126 1.18 -1.40 -4.81
N LEU A 127 2.17 -1.32 -5.71
CA LEU A 127 2.22 -0.33 -6.78
C LEU A 127 1.06 -0.51 -7.77
N ALA A 128 0.76 -1.75 -8.17
CA ALA A 128 -0.37 -2.05 -9.05
C ALA A 128 -1.71 -1.61 -8.44
N VAL A 129 -1.94 -1.90 -7.16
CA VAL A 129 -3.16 -1.45 -6.44
C VAL A 129 -3.27 0.08 -6.43
N LEU A 130 -2.17 0.81 -6.20
CA LEU A 130 -2.20 2.27 -6.28
C LEU A 130 -2.54 2.77 -7.68
N ARG A 131 -2.02 2.13 -8.75
CA ARG A 131 -2.34 2.49 -10.14
C ARG A 131 -3.83 2.30 -10.42
N GLU A 132 -4.42 1.19 -10.00
CA GLU A 132 -5.87 0.95 -10.09
C GLU A 132 -6.68 1.98 -9.31
N ALA A 133 -6.18 2.42 -8.14
CA ALA A 133 -6.83 3.44 -7.32
C ALA A 133 -6.79 4.85 -7.94
N GLN A 134 -5.83 5.15 -8.83
CA GLN A 134 -5.64 6.50 -9.38
C GLN A 134 -6.89 7.05 -10.05
N GLY A 135 -7.65 6.22 -10.77
CA GLY A 135 -8.83 6.64 -11.55
C GLY A 135 -10.16 6.62 -10.81
N ARG A 136 -10.18 6.23 -9.52
CA ARG A 136 -11.44 5.91 -8.82
C ARG A 136 -12.11 7.10 -8.13
N VAL A 137 -11.32 8.07 -7.66
CA VAL A 137 -11.84 9.24 -6.96
C VAL A 137 -11.50 10.49 -7.80
N PRO A 138 -12.46 11.05 -8.56
CA PRO A 138 -12.17 12.07 -9.59
C PRO A 138 -11.34 13.27 -9.09
N ALA A 139 -11.64 13.77 -7.89
CA ALA A 139 -10.90 14.87 -7.29
C ALA A 139 -9.43 14.52 -7.02
N VAL A 140 -9.15 13.29 -6.56
CA VAL A 140 -7.79 12.79 -6.34
C VAL A 140 -7.11 12.54 -7.68
N SER A 141 -7.80 11.92 -8.64
CA SER A 141 -7.30 11.64 -9.99
C SER A 141 -6.79 12.89 -10.70
N ALA A 142 -7.53 14.01 -10.57
CA ALA A 142 -7.17 15.28 -11.18
C ALA A 142 -5.81 15.83 -10.71
N LEU A 143 -5.34 15.44 -9.53
CA LEU A 143 -4.03 15.85 -8.97
C LEU A 143 -2.92 14.82 -9.19
N LEU A 144 -3.25 13.64 -9.75
CA LEU A 144 -2.30 12.56 -10.05
C LEU A 144 -1.94 12.46 -11.53
N ALA A 145 -2.69 13.15 -12.39
CA ALA A 145 -2.48 13.27 -13.83
C ALA A 145 -1.19 14.03 -14.17
#